data_AF-A0AAV6LXT5-F1
#
_entry.id   AF-A0AAV6LXT5-F1
#
_cell.length_a   1.000
_cell.length_b   1.000
_cell.length_c   1.000
_cell.angle_alpha   90.00
_cell.angle_beta   90.00
_cell.angle_gamma   90.00
#
_symmetry.space_group_name_H-M   'P 1'
#
loop_
_entity.id
_entity.type
_entity.pdbx_description
1 polymer ?
#
loop_
_entity_poly.entity_id
_entity_poly.type
_entity_poly.pdbx_seq_one_letter_code
_entity_poly.pdbx_strand_id
1 'polypeptide(L)'
;MMVCPRDKINNSRISHYFSEDYSIILDSFEDRSTKVLYDLVLKILSIVRRAKSTLTIYFHNFSRFDGILLLKHLAYHHKSLKLKPLMRNNRLYELVVYRGKKMLFRFRDSLNLLPGKLSSLGNNLCPDLGPKGSTMKNTSSHIRLHTLTQTP
;
A
#
# COMPACT_ATOMS: atom_id res chain seq x y z
N MET A 1 4.69 3.93 -6.49
CA MET A 1 6.07 4.28 -6.90
C MET A 1 7.05 3.39 -6.15
N MET A 2 8.05 2.82 -6.81
CA MET A 2 9.22 2.25 -6.13
C MET A 2 10.19 3.39 -5.83
N VAL A 3 10.62 3.52 -4.58
CA VAL A 3 11.51 4.60 -4.13
C VAL A 3 12.85 3.97 -3.77
N CYS A 4 13.91 4.43 -4.42
CA CYS A 4 15.28 4.04 -4.10
C CYS A 4 16.00 5.20 -3.39
N PRO A 5 16.86 4.94 -2.39
CA PRO A 5 17.68 5.99 -1.80
C PRO A 5 18.48 6.72 -2.88
N ARG A 6 18.59 8.05 -2.76
CA ARG A 6 19.31 8.97 -3.68
C ARG A 6 18.65 9.23 -5.04
N ASP A 7 17.59 8.51 -5.40
CA ASP A 7 16.81 8.86 -6.58
C ASP A 7 15.97 10.11 -6.30
N LYS A 8 16.02 11.09 -7.22
CA LYS A 8 15.09 12.22 -7.18
C LYS A 8 13.66 11.71 -7.34
N ILE A 9 12.76 12.22 -6.50
CA ILE A 9 11.35 11.87 -6.59
C ILE A 9 10.80 12.47 -7.89
N ASN A 10 10.26 11.62 -8.76
CA ASN A 10 9.57 12.03 -9.96
C ASN A 10 8.08 11.75 -9.78
N ASN A 11 7.27 12.81 -9.69
CA ASN A 11 5.83 12.71 -9.49
C ASN A 11 5.13 11.88 -10.58
N SER A 12 5.66 11.82 -11.80
CA SER A 12 5.10 10.99 -12.87
C SER A 12 5.20 9.48 -12.61
N ARG A 13 6.02 9.06 -11.63
CA ARG A 13 6.14 7.65 -11.20
C ARG A 13 5.14 7.27 -10.10
N ILE A 14 4.35 8.23 -9.60
CA ILE A 14 3.29 8.00 -8.64
C ILE A 14 2.06 7.47 -9.40
N SER A 15 1.58 6.30 -9.00
CA SER A 15 0.36 5.73 -9.56
C SER A 15 -0.80 6.05 -8.63
N HIS A 16 -1.86 6.59 -9.20
CA HIS A 16 -3.11 6.89 -8.52
C HIS A 16 -4.17 5.88 -8.98
N TYR A 17 -5.06 5.51 -8.06
CA TYR A 17 -6.18 4.62 -8.34
C TYR A 17 -7.40 5.25 -7.68
N PHE A 18 -8.41 5.58 -8.48
CA PHE A 18 -9.67 6.15 -8.00
C PHE A 18 -10.82 5.19 -8.29
N SER A 19 -11.83 5.20 -7.42
CA SER A 19 -13.03 4.39 -7.65
C SER A 19 -13.84 4.90 -8.85
N GLU A 20 -13.79 6.21 -9.03
CA GLU A 20 -14.40 7.00 -10.08
C GLU A 20 -13.91 6.58 -11.46
N ASP A 21 -12.65 6.11 -11.58
CA ASP A 21 -12.09 5.59 -12.82
C ASP A 21 -12.87 4.36 -13.35
N TYR A 22 -13.62 3.68 -12.48
CA TYR A 22 -14.39 2.47 -12.81
C TYR A 22 -15.90 2.73 -12.91
N SER A 23 -16.38 3.97 -12.76
CA SER A 23 -17.81 4.29 -12.76
C SER A 23 -18.53 4.00 -14.08
N ILE A 24 -17.78 3.88 -15.17
CA ILE A 24 -18.32 3.58 -16.50
C ILE A 24 -18.72 2.10 -16.61
N ILE A 25 -18.06 1.23 -15.84
CA ILE A 25 -18.16 -0.23 -15.99
C ILE A 25 -18.82 -0.88 -14.76
N LEU A 26 -18.74 -0.22 -13.60
CA LEU A 26 -19.23 -0.74 -12.32
C LEU A 26 -20.08 0.33 -11.62
N ASP A 27 -21.33 0.00 -11.35
CA ASP A 27 -22.29 0.93 -10.74
C ASP A 27 -22.08 1.04 -9.22
N SER A 28 -21.92 -0.11 -8.55
CA SER A 28 -21.79 -0.18 -7.09
C SER A 28 -20.45 0.40 -6.63
N PHE A 29 -20.50 1.24 -5.60
CA PHE A 29 -19.29 1.72 -4.91
C PHE A 29 -18.46 0.57 -4.32
N GLU A 30 -19.11 -0.49 -3.84
CA GLU A 30 -18.43 -1.65 -3.25
C GLU A 30 -17.65 -2.44 -4.31
N ASP A 31 -18.25 -2.66 -5.49
CA ASP A 31 -17.59 -3.34 -6.60
C ASP A 31 -16.40 -2.53 -7.13
N ARG A 32 -16.59 -1.21 -7.27
CA ARG A 32 -15.51 -0.29 -7.63
C ARG A 32 -14.37 -0.32 -6.62
N SER A 33 -14.69 -0.29 -5.33
CA SER A 33 -13.68 -0.36 -4.26
C SER A 33 -12.92 -1.68 -4.27
N THR A 34 -13.62 -2.78 -4.51
CA THR A 34 -13.02 -4.12 -4.67
C THR A 34 -12.08 -4.14 -5.88
N LYS A 35 -12.51 -3.57 -7.00
CA LYS A 35 -11.72 -3.49 -8.23
C LYS A 35 -10.46 -2.63 -8.06
N VAL A 36 -10.57 -1.47 -7.40
CA VAL A 36 -9.42 -0.62 -7.05
C VAL A 36 -8.38 -1.40 -6.26
N LEU A 37 -8.80 -2.12 -5.22
CA LEU A 37 -7.89 -2.88 -4.37
C LEU A 37 -7.26 -4.06 -5.12
N TYR A 38 -8.03 -4.73 -5.98
CA TYR A 38 -7.55 -5.80 -6.84
C TYR A 38 -6.45 -5.32 -7.80
N ASP A 39 -6.68 -4.20 -8.48
CA ASP A 39 -5.74 -3.63 -9.45
C ASP A 39 -4.49 -3.06 -8.77
N LEU A 40 -4.63 -2.53 -7.56
CA LEU A 40 -3.49 -2.16 -6.72
C LEU A 40 -2.60 -3.37 -6.43
N VAL A 41 -3.18 -4.51 -6.05
CA VAL A 41 -2.42 -5.76 -5.79
C VAL A 41 -1.75 -6.26 -7.07
N LEU A 42 -2.44 -6.23 -8.22
CA LEU A 42 -1.84 -6.59 -9.51
C LEU A 42 -0.65 -5.69 -9.87
N LYS A 43 -0.75 -4.39 -9.62
CA LYS A 43 0.35 -3.45 -9.82
C LYS A 43 1.54 -3.78 -8.94
N ILE A 44 1.31 -4.04 -7.65
CA ILE A 44 2.35 -4.47 -6.72
C ILE A 44 3.04 -5.73 -7.23
N LEU A 45 2.28 -6.74 -7.65
CA LEU A 45 2.81 -7.98 -8.21
C LEU A 45 3.66 -7.73 -9.47
N SER A 46 3.23 -6.81 -10.34
CA SER A 46 3.99 -6.41 -11.53
C SER A 46 5.32 -5.75 -11.16
N ILE A 47 5.32 -4.85 -10.17
CA ILE A 47 6.54 -4.20 -9.66
C ILE A 47 7.49 -5.25 -9.05
N VAL A 48 6.96 -6.17 -8.24
CA VAL A 48 7.76 -7.23 -7.60
C VAL A 48 8.35 -8.21 -8.61
N ARG A 49 7.66 -8.50 -9.72
CA ARG A 49 8.24 -9.34 -10.80
C ARG A 49 9.42 -8.66 -11.48
N ARG A 50 9.38 -7.33 -11.59
CA ARG A 50 10.47 -6.53 -12.18
C ARG A 50 11.61 -6.33 -11.21
N ALA A 51 11.31 -6.21 -9.92
CA ALA A 51 12.32 -6.18 -8.87
C ALA A 51 12.98 -7.56 -8.79
N LYS A 52 14.30 -7.61 -9.04
CA LYS A 52 15.08 -8.86 -8.90
C LYS A 52 15.26 -9.29 -7.44
N SER A 53 14.69 -8.56 -6.49
CA SER A 53 14.78 -8.75 -5.04
C SER A 53 13.41 -8.73 -4.37
N THR A 54 13.35 -9.27 -3.16
CA THR A 54 12.15 -9.18 -2.32
C THR A 54 11.93 -7.74 -1.86
N LEU A 55 10.71 -7.24 -2.05
CA LEU A 55 10.35 -5.88 -1.65
C LEU A 55 9.69 -5.84 -0.26
N THR A 56 9.99 -4.79 0.49
CA THR A 56 9.22 -4.41 1.69
C THR A 56 8.35 -3.21 1.35
N ILE A 57 7.05 -3.39 1.46
CA ILE A 57 6.04 -2.40 1.14
C ILE A 57 5.55 -1.84 2.47
N TYR A 58 5.62 -0.52 2.62
CA TYR A 58 5.09 0.14 3.80
C TYR A 58 3.72 0.75 3.51
N PHE A 59 2.84 0.60 4.48
CA PHE A 59 1.63 1.39 4.64
C PHE A 59 1.80 2.22 5.90
N HIS A 60 1.16 3.38 5.97
CA HIS A 60 1.17 4.19 7.18
C HIS A 60 -0.09 3.91 7.97
N ASN A 61 0.06 3.38 9.20
CA ASN A 61 -1.02 2.81 10.01
C ASN A 61 -1.52 1.42 9.51
N PHE A 62 -0.60 0.63 8.94
CA PHE A 62 -0.87 -0.73 8.45
C PHE A 62 -1.44 -1.65 9.54
N SER A 63 -0.91 -1.55 10.76
CA SER A 63 -1.14 -2.54 11.82
C SER A 63 -2.56 -2.54 12.39
N ARG A 64 -3.37 -1.56 12.00
CA ARG A 64 -4.73 -1.35 12.47
C ARG A 64 -5.74 -1.66 11.37
N PHE A 65 -6.10 -0.67 10.56
CA PHE A 65 -7.22 -0.77 9.63
C PHE A 65 -6.82 -1.34 8.27
N ASP A 66 -5.88 -0.67 7.59
CA ASP A 66 -5.48 -1.01 6.22
C ASP A 66 -5.00 -2.45 6.09
N GLY A 67 -4.23 -2.94 7.06
CA GLY A 67 -3.68 -4.29 7.02
C GLY A 67 -4.74 -5.39 7.17
N ILE A 68 -5.78 -5.17 7.98
CA ILE A 68 -6.87 -6.14 8.14
C ILE A 68 -7.73 -6.19 6.87
N LEU A 69 -8.06 -5.03 6.28
CA LEU A 69 -8.77 -4.96 5.01
C LEU A 69 -7.99 -5.64 3.88
N LEU A 70 -6.70 -5.34 3.77
CA LEU A 70 -5.83 -5.91 2.74
C LEU A 70 -5.64 -7.41 2.93
N LEU A 71 -5.49 -7.88 4.17
CA LEU A 71 -5.40 -9.31 4.48
C LEU A 71 -6.66 -10.05 4.02
N LYS A 72 -7.86 -9.53 4.36
CA LYS A 72 -9.14 -10.10 3.93
C LYS A 72 -9.24 -10.16 2.40
N HIS A 73 -8.92 -9.05 1.72
CA HIS A 73 -8.99 -8.97 0.27
C HIS A 73 -8.02 -9.95 -0.42
N LEU A 74 -6.78 -10.04 0.06
CA LEU A 74 -5.78 -10.98 -0.47
C LEU A 74 -6.22 -12.43 -0.30
N ALA A 75 -6.76 -12.78 0.87
CA ALA A 75 -7.21 -14.13 1.15
C ALA A 75 -8.40 -14.55 0.25
N TYR A 76 -9.32 -13.62 -0.03
CA TYR A 76 -10.52 -13.89 -0.81
C TYR A 76 -10.26 -13.89 -2.32
N HIS A 77 -9.57 -12.87 -2.85
CA HIS A 77 -9.44 -12.65 -4.29
C HIS A 77 -8.14 -13.18 -4.91
N HIS A 78 -7.10 -13.46 -4.11
CA HIS A 78 -5.79 -13.85 -4.61
C HIS A 78 -5.35 -15.25 -4.11
N LYS A 79 -6.20 -16.26 -4.33
CA LYS A 79 -6.03 -17.65 -3.85
C LYS A 79 -4.71 -18.34 -4.24
N SER A 80 -4.04 -17.87 -5.29
CA SER A 80 -2.72 -18.39 -5.70
C SER A 80 -1.56 -17.91 -4.81
N LEU A 81 -1.82 -16.95 -3.91
CA LEU A 81 -0.84 -16.41 -2.98
C LEU A 81 -0.96 -17.10 -1.63
N LYS A 82 0.17 -17.40 -1.02
CA LYS A 82 0.24 -17.86 0.37
C LYS A 82 0.56 -16.69 1.28
N LEU A 83 -0.30 -16.45 2.26
CA LEU A 83 -0.21 -15.33 3.19
C LEU A 83 0.31 -15.82 4.56
N LYS A 84 1.28 -15.10 5.12
CA LYS A 84 1.81 -15.37 6.47
C LYS A 84 1.77 -14.07 7.29
N PRO A 85 0.69 -13.82 8.05
CA PRO A 85 0.60 -12.67 8.94
C PRO A 85 1.46 -12.89 10.20
N LEU A 86 2.06 -11.82 10.71
CA LEU A 86 2.69 -11.74 12.02
C LEU A 86 1.81 -10.87 12.93
N MET A 87 1.03 -11.55 13.77
CA MET A 87 0.14 -10.91 14.74
C MET A 87 0.78 -10.94 16.13
N ARG A 88 0.72 -9.82 16.86
CA ARG A 88 1.09 -9.75 18.28
C ARG A 88 0.24 -8.70 18.98
N ASN A 89 -0.25 -8.97 20.17
CA ASN A 89 -1.07 -8.03 20.97
C ASN A 89 -2.22 -7.39 20.13
N ASN A 90 -2.93 -8.23 19.37
CA ASN A 90 -4.03 -7.82 18.49
C ASN A 90 -3.65 -6.81 17.39
N ARG A 91 -2.38 -6.77 16.99
CA ARG A 91 -1.87 -5.90 15.91
C ARG A 91 -1.16 -6.70 14.84
N LEU A 92 -1.40 -6.33 13.58
CA LEU A 92 -0.73 -6.92 12.43
C LEU A 92 0.58 -6.18 12.16
N TYR A 93 1.71 -6.75 12.58
CA TYR A 93 3.02 -6.10 12.41
C TYR A 93 3.56 -6.27 11.00
N GLU A 94 3.35 -7.44 10.42
CA GLU A 94 3.86 -7.80 9.11
C GLU A 94 2.89 -8.74 8.42
N LEU A 95 2.77 -8.61 7.09
CA LEU A 95 2.07 -9.58 6.26
C LEU A 95 3.00 -10.00 5.12
N VAL A 96 3.51 -11.22 5.19
CA VAL A 96 4.41 -11.77 4.16
C VAL A 96 3.60 -12.50 3.11
N VAL A 97 3.92 -12.26 1.83
CA VAL A 97 3.22 -12.83 0.68
C VAL A 97 4.18 -13.71 -0.12
N TYR A 98 3.75 -14.95 -0.37
CA TYR A 98 4.51 -15.96 -1.09
C TYR A 98 3.76 -16.44 -2.34
N ARG A 99 4.51 -16.96 -3.31
CA ARG A 99 4.01 -17.81 -4.39
C ARG A 99 4.80 -19.11 -4.38
N GLY A 100 4.13 -20.21 -4.03
CA GLY A 100 4.80 -21.46 -3.71
C GLY A 100 5.79 -21.26 -2.54
N LYS A 101 7.06 -21.60 -2.75
CA LYS A 101 8.14 -21.41 -1.76
C LYS A 101 8.82 -20.04 -1.83
N LYS A 102 8.60 -19.25 -2.89
CA LYS A 102 9.27 -17.96 -3.10
C LYS A 102 8.54 -16.83 -2.37
N MET A 103 9.25 -16.11 -1.50
CA MET A 103 8.77 -14.86 -0.91
C MET A 103 8.74 -13.78 -2.00
N LEU A 104 7.58 -13.16 -2.21
CA LEU A 104 7.43 -12.09 -3.19
C LEU A 104 7.74 -10.74 -2.54
N PHE A 105 6.99 -10.41 -1.50
CA PHE A 105 7.11 -9.16 -0.77
C PHE A 105 6.52 -9.31 0.62
N ARG A 106 6.73 -8.29 1.46
CA ARG A 106 6.10 -8.19 2.77
C ARG A 106 5.53 -6.79 2.97
N PHE A 107 4.39 -6.69 3.65
CA PHE A 107 3.85 -5.42 4.12
C PHE A 107 4.30 -5.14 5.55
N ARG A 108 4.63 -3.88 5.86
CA ARG A 108 4.97 -3.41 7.20
C ARG A 108 4.33 -2.06 7.52
N ASP A 109 4.20 -1.78 8.80
CA ASP A 109 3.69 -0.50 9.28
C ASP A 109 4.80 0.54 9.40
N SER A 110 4.76 1.57 8.55
CA SER A 110 5.67 2.71 8.67
C SER A 110 5.39 3.58 9.89
N LEU A 111 4.19 3.54 10.49
CA LEU A 111 3.88 4.32 11.69
C LEU A 111 4.74 3.89 12.89
N ASN A 112 5.18 2.63 12.91
CA ASN A 112 6.10 2.12 13.94
C ASN A 112 7.54 2.60 13.75
N LEU A 113 7.90 3.08 12.54
CA LEU A 113 9.23 3.61 12.23
C LEU A 113 9.26 5.14 12.26
N LEU A 114 8.21 5.77 11.72
CA LEU A 114 8.03 7.21 11.63
C LEU A 114 6.73 7.58 12.34
N PRO A 115 6.77 7.75 13.67
CA PRO A 115 5.59 8.12 14.43
C PRO A 115 5.16 9.55 14.08
N GLY A 116 3.87 9.74 13.85
CA GLY A 116 3.30 11.05 13.52
C GLY A 116 2.27 10.95 12.40
N LYS A 117 1.52 12.03 12.19
CA LYS A 117 0.56 12.11 11.07
C LYS A 117 1.32 12.33 9.77
N LEU A 118 0.88 11.70 8.66
CA LEU A 118 1.44 11.93 7.33
C LEU A 118 1.58 13.42 6.95
N SER A 119 0.65 14.28 7.38
CA SER A 119 0.73 15.73 7.13
C SER A 119 1.94 16.37 7.80
N SER A 120 2.20 16.00 9.06
CA SER A 120 3.36 16.49 9.81
C SER A 120 4.66 15.95 9.23
N LEU A 121 4.68 14.65 8.87
CA LEU A 121 5.85 14.03 8.22
C LEU A 121 6.15 14.67 6.86
N GLY A 122 5.13 14.94 6.04
CA GLY A 122 5.29 15.61 4.74
C GLY A 122 5.92 16.99 4.89
N ASN A 123 5.36 17.83 5.78
CA ASN A 123 5.86 19.19 6.00
C ASN A 123 7.29 19.23 6.55
N ASN A 124 7.66 18.30 7.42
CA ASN A 124 8.95 18.32 8.11
C ASN A 124 10.07 17.59 7.36
N LEU A 125 9.76 16.49 6.65
CA LEU A 125 10.78 15.65 6.01
C LEU A 125 10.93 15.93 4.51
N CYS A 126 9.87 16.35 3.84
CA CYS A 126 9.90 16.54 2.39
C CYS A 126 8.87 17.60 1.96
N PRO A 127 9.09 18.88 2.33
CA PRO A 127 8.16 19.97 2.04
C PRO A 127 7.91 20.15 0.54
N ASP A 128 8.88 19.76 -0.31
CA ASP A 128 8.79 19.80 -1.77
C ASP A 128 7.67 18.92 -2.35
N LEU A 129 7.21 17.91 -1.61
CA LEU A 129 6.06 17.07 -2.02
C LEU A 129 4.71 17.74 -1.78
N GLY A 130 4.70 18.92 -1.15
CA GLY A 130 3.50 19.65 -0.76
C GLY A 130 2.76 19.00 0.42
N PRO A 131 1.74 19.70 0.94
CA PRO A 131 0.95 19.19 2.05
C PRO A 131 0.16 17.93 1.63
N LYS A 132 -0.26 17.14 2.64
CA LYS A 132 -1.23 16.06 2.40
C LYS A 132 -2.50 16.67 1.79
N GLY A 133 -2.86 16.27 0.57
CA GLY A 133 -4.12 16.67 -0.06
C GLY A 133 -5.31 16.41 0.87
N SER A 134 -6.24 17.37 0.94
CA SER A 134 -7.45 17.28 1.73
C SER A 134 -8.50 16.48 0.96
N THR A 135 -8.91 15.36 1.52
CA THR A 135 -10.05 14.58 1.03
C THR A 135 -11.26 15.05 1.83
N MET A 136 -12.22 15.73 1.20
CA MET A 136 -13.46 16.08 1.90
C MET A 136 -14.06 14.79 2.46
N LYS A 137 -14.36 14.77 3.77
CA LYS A 137 -14.80 13.55 4.48
C LYS A 137 -16.20 13.07 4.06
N ASN A 138 -16.85 13.78 3.16
CA ASN A 138 -18.09 13.35 2.52
C ASN A 138 -17.69 12.90 1.12
N THR A 139 -17.84 11.60 0.87
CA THR A 139 -17.52 10.86 -0.38
C THR A 139 -16.03 10.68 -0.71
N SER A 140 -15.66 9.41 -0.90
CA SER A 140 -14.39 8.89 -1.48
C SER A 140 -13.25 8.54 -0.51
N SER A 141 -13.12 7.23 -0.26
CA SER A 141 -12.07 6.57 0.52
C SER A 141 -10.76 6.49 -0.27
N HIS A 142 -9.79 7.34 0.08
CA HIS A 142 -8.46 7.32 -0.52
C HIS A 142 -7.45 6.56 0.35
N ILE A 143 -6.88 5.48 -0.19
CA ILE A 143 -5.77 4.75 0.43
C ILE A 143 -4.47 5.23 -0.24
N ARG A 144 -3.61 5.93 0.51
CA ARG A 144 -2.29 6.42 0.04
C ARG A 144 -1.19 5.52 0.59
N LEU A 145 -0.49 4.85 -0.32
CA LEU A 145 0.54 3.86 -0.03
C LEU A 145 1.94 4.46 -0.14
N HIS A 146 2.71 4.51 0.95
CA HIS A 146 4.09 5.00 0.98
C HIS A 146 5.04 3.90 1.45
N THR A 147 5.90 3.39 0.55
CA THR A 147 6.89 2.35 0.83
C THR A 147 8.30 2.94 1.03
N LEU A 148 8.97 2.64 2.15
CA LEU A 148 10.34 3.07 2.48
C LEU A 148 11.23 1.86 2.83
N THR A 149 12.07 1.35 1.92
CA THR A 149 13.01 0.27 2.26
C THR A 149 14.38 0.79 2.68
N GLN A 150 14.86 0.39 3.85
CA GLN A 150 16.27 0.47 4.27
C GLN A 150 16.94 -0.91 4.12
N THR A 151 18.18 -0.93 3.65
CA THR A 151 19.15 -2.04 3.77
C THR A 151 20.57 -1.51 3.61
N PRO A 152 21.56 -2.29 4.06
CA PRO A 152 22.09 -2.38 5.42
C PRO A 152 22.97 -1.18 5.83
#